data_AF-A0AAV9NRI9-F1
#
_entry.id   AF-A0AAV9NRI9-F1
#
_cell.length_a   1.000
_cell.length_b   1.000
_cell.length_c   1.000
_cell.angle_alpha   90.00
_cell.angle_beta   90.00
_cell.angle_gamma   90.00
#
_symmetry.space_group_name_H-M   'P 1'
#
loop_
_entity.id
_entity.type
_entity.pdbx_description
1 polymer ?
#
loop_
_entity_poly.entity_id
_entity_poly.type
_entity_poly.pdbx_seq_one_letter_code
_entity_poly.pdbx_strand_id
1 'polypeptide(L)'
;MPESRIPVASRKRTGNKFWRRISIKFTQRGEKPEESRLVKVTTTSAPKDQQPIKNTTKSVPKNMQIAAKDQLAVSGDHDSSGKSSDHRTPNQLAASYYYNMVASQGVDGCFGGESLVHMDGGATKPVKELKKGDLVQCNDEGEIAEVKCVLVQQVAGGTKAMVKFENGLVITPMHPIMSEGVWALPKDMQDSHQVDAKRVFNFLLDKQHTIVVNGVVCSALGHHRKGHTWHPFWGNWHQVMSCMRRVDEVGFENGSVEIAGTVRDQKSGTVYGFRCIDGTVVAQESK
;
A
#
# COMPACT_ATOMS: atom_id res chain seq x y z
N MET A 1 -15.08 -57.65 -13.72
CA MET A 1 -16.33 -56.91 -13.97
C MET A 1 -16.14 -55.47 -13.51
N PRO A 2 -16.55 -54.47 -14.30
CA PRO A 2 -15.62 -53.46 -14.81
C PRO A 2 -15.70 -52.08 -14.15
N GLU A 3 -14.63 -51.31 -14.42
CA GLU A 3 -14.46 -49.87 -14.24
C GLU A 3 -15.65 -49.06 -14.79
N SER A 4 -16.02 -47.98 -14.09
CA SER A 4 -16.73 -46.85 -14.71
C SER A 4 -15.95 -45.56 -14.49
N ARG A 5 -15.27 -45.15 -15.56
CA ARG A 5 -14.70 -43.82 -15.76
C ARG A 5 -15.82 -42.85 -16.12
N ILE A 6 -15.78 -41.64 -15.57
CA ILE A 6 -16.58 -40.49 -16.02
C ILE A 6 -15.61 -39.34 -16.34
N PRO A 7 -15.81 -38.59 -17.44
CA PRO A 7 -14.70 -38.03 -18.23
C PRO A 7 -14.25 -36.63 -17.83
N VAL A 8 -12.98 -36.36 -18.13
CA VAL A 8 -12.32 -35.05 -18.13
C VAL A 8 -12.84 -34.23 -19.30
N ALA A 9 -13.52 -33.12 -19.02
CA ALA A 9 -13.85 -32.11 -20.01
C ALA A 9 -12.77 -31.04 -20.06
N SER A 10 -11.91 -31.10 -21.08
CA SER A 10 -11.00 -30.02 -21.44
C SER A 10 -11.77 -28.83 -22.02
N ARG A 11 -11.67 -27.66 -21.41
CA ARG A 11 -11.95 -26.38 -22.08
C ARG A 11 -10.71 -25.50 -22.05
N LYS A 12 -10.02 -25.46 -23.18
CA LYS A 12 -9.18 -24.31 -23.55
C LYS A 12 -10.10 -23.08 -23.60
N ARG A 13 -9.79 -22.05 -22.81
CA ARG A 13 -10.24 -20.68 -23.10
C ARG A 13 -9.03 -19.75 -23.07
N THR A 14 -8.71 -19.34 -24.28
CA THR A 14 -7.94 -18.18 -24.71
C THR A 14 -8.07 -17.00 -23.77
N GLY A 15 -6.94 -16.35 -23.49
CA GLY A 15 -6.89 -15.14 -22.71
C GLY A 15 -7.70 -14.00 -23.32
N ASN A 16 -8.21 -13.15 -22.44
CA ASN A 16 -8.26 -11.72 -22.69
C ASN A 16 -8.27 -11.01 -21.34
N LYS A 17 -7.21 -10.25 -21.04
CA LYS A 17 -7.14 -9.36 -19.88
C LYS A 17 -8.04 -8.17 -20.17
N PHE A 18 -9.14 -8.06 -19.45
CA PHE A 18 -10.03 -6.90 -19.52
C PHE A 18 -10.55 -6.61 -18.11
N TRP A 19 -9.74 -5.91 -17.31
CA TRP A 19 -10.22 -5.32 -16.06
C TRP A 19 -11.07 -4.11 -16.45
N ARG A 20 -12.41 -4.28 -16.44
CA ARG A 20 -13.34 -3.15 -16.55
C ARG A 20 -13.31 -2.36 -15.25
N ARG A 21 -13.45 -1.04 -15.34
CA ARG A 21 -13.90 -0.18 -14.23
C ARG A 21 -15.14 -0.83 -13.59
N ILE A 22 -15.01 -1.27 -12.35
CA ILE A 22 -16.13 -1.79 -11.56
C ILE A 22 -16.47 -0.73 -10.51
N SER A 23 -17.66 -0.15 -10.66
CA SER A 23 -18.26 0.72 -9.66
C SER A 23 -18.69 -0.13 -8.46
N ILE A 24 -18.20 0.21 -7.28
CA ILE A 24 -18.52 -0.47 -6.03
C ILE A 24 -19.92 -0.02 -5.60
N LYS A 25 -20.89 -0.95 -5.55
CA LYS A 25 -22.19 -0.69 -4.92
C LYS A 25 -22.13 -1.13 -3.46
N PHE A 26 -22.12 -0.15 -2.55
CA PHE A 26 -22.34 -0.40 -1.13
C PHE A 26 -23.85 -0.38 -0.83
N THR A 27 -24.39 -1.50 -0.36
CA THR A 27 -25.74 -1.58 0.22
C THR A 27 -25.73 -1.03 1.63
N GLN A 28 -26.32 0.15 1.84
CA GLN A 28 -26.71 0.61 3.18
C GLN A 28 -27.98 -0.13 3.61
N ARG A 29 -27.95 -0.80 4.76
CA ARG A 29 -29.18 -1.25 5.44
C ARG A 29 -29.88 -0.03 6.02
N GLY A 30 -31.18 0.03 5.78
CA GLY A 30 -32.02 1.18 6.10
C GLY A 30 -32.32 1.33 7.58
N GLU A 31 -32.25 2.57 8.04
CA GLU A 31 -32.96 3.07 9.20
C GLU A 31 -33.90 4.19 8.73
N LYS A 32 -35.15 4.16 9.20
CA LYS A 32 -36.21 5.11 8.86
C LYS A 32 -35.93 6.47 9.53
N PRO A 33 -36.18 7.61 8.86
CA PRO A 33 -36.21 8.90 9.54
C PRO A 33 -37.62 9.27 10.02
N GLU A 34 -37.71 9.73 11.26
CA GLU A 34 -38.86 10.38 11.88
C GLU A 34 -38.88 11.89 11.54
N GLU A 35 -40.07 12.49 11.57
CA GLU A 35 -40.47 13.69 10.85
C GLU A 35 -40.02 15.06 11.43
N SER A 36 -39.81 15.99 10.48
CA SER A 36 -40.23 17.39 10.45
C SER A 36 -39.52 18.47 11.30
N ARG A 37 -38.95 19.46 10.60
CA ARG A 37 -39.28 20.88 10.81
C ARG A 37 -38.93 21.73 9.59
N LEU A 38 -39.93 22.49 9.13
CA LEU A 38 -39.93 23.41 8.00
C LEU A 38 -39.04 24.64 8.25
N VAL A 39 -38.24 25.04 7.24
CA VAL A 39 -37.83 26.45 7.04
C VAL A 39 -37.84 26.78 5.54
N LYS A 40 -38.40 27.95 5.23
CA LYS A 40 -38.83 28.45 3.92
C LYS A 40 -37.68 28.70 2.93
N VAL A 41 -37.90 28.33 1.67
CA VAL A 41 -37.09 28.70 0.50
C VAL A 41 -37.70 29.94 -0.15
N THR A 42 -36.90 30.97 -0.38
CA THR A 42 -37.20 32.09 -1.28
C THR A 42 -36.27 32.04 -2.48
N THR A 43 -36.85 31.93 -3.66
CA THR A 43 -36.21 31.98 -4.97
C THR A 43 -35.84 33.41 -5.37
N THR A 44 -34.69 33.60 -6.01
CA THR A 44 -34.47 34.72 -6.94
C THR A 44 -33.46 34.34 -8.02
N SER A 45 -33.61 35.00 -9.15
CA SER A 45 -33.35 34.60 -10.53
C SER A 45 -31.92 34.79 -11.05
N ALA A 46 -31.60 34.04 -12.10
CA ALA A 46 -30.42 34.19 -12.97
C ALA A 46 -30.45 35.49 -13.83
N PRO A 47 -29.31 35.82 -14.46
CA PRO A 47 -29.32 36.13 -15.89
C PRO A 47 -28.23 35.42 -16.72
N LYS A 48 -28.54 35.28 -18.01
CA LYS A 48 -27.74 34.74 -19.13
C LYS A 48 -26.83 35.81 -19.74
N ASP A 49 -25.68 35.41 -20.31
CA ASP A 49 -25.19 35.82 -21.66
C ASP A 49 -23.85 35.09 -22.00
N GLN A 50 -23.82 34.31 -23.09
CA GLN A 50 -23.06 34.51 -24.37
C GLN A 50 -21.51 34.39 -24.25
N GLN A 51 -20.71 33.75 -25.12
CA GLN A 51 -20.80 33.02 -26.39
C GLN A 51 -19.45 32.22 -26.61
N PRO A 52 -19.30 31.35 -27.63
CA PRO A 52 -18.27 30.30 -27.67
C PRO A 52 -16.94 30.70 -28.35
N ILE A 53 -15.82 30.14 -27.88
CA ILE A 53 -14.49 30.30 -28.51
C ILE A 53 -14.00 28.96 -29.11
N LYS A 54 -13.41 29.10 -30.29
CA LYS A 54 -13.10 28.10 -31.32
C LYS A 54 -11.87 27.22 -31.02
N ASN A 55 -11.88 26.04 -31.62
CA ASN A 55 -10.79 25.06 -31.77
C ASN A 55 -9.43 25.66 -32.15
N THR A 56 -8.35 25.10 -31.58
CA THR A 56 -7.09 24.91 -32.31
C THR A 56 -6.48 23.54 -32.00
N THR A 57 -6.44 22.69 -33.02
CA THR A 57 -5.59 21.51 -33.13
C THR A 57 -4.13 21.93 -33.35
N LYS A 58 -3.20 21.38 -32.57
CA LYS A 58 -1.78 21.33 -32.92
C LYS A 58 -1.25 19.91 -32.80
N SER A 59 -0.56 19.51 -33.85
CA SER A 59 0.03 18.21 -34.17
C SER A 59 1.45 18.02 -33.58
N VAL A 60 1.72 16.80 -33.06
CA VAL A 60 2.84 15.84 -33.33
C VAL A 60 4.29 16.38 -33.25
N PRO A 61 5.23 15.72 -32.51
CA PRO A 61 5.93 14.53 -33.04
C PRO A 61 6.11 13.31 -32.12
N LYS A 62 6.03 12.13 -32.76
CA LYS A 62 6.60 10.84 -32.35
C LYS A 62 8.13 10.88 -32.49
N ASN A 63 8.87 10.33 -31.53
CA ASN A 63 10.02 9.42 -31.75
C ASN A 63 10.74 9.11 -30.44
N MET A 64 10.74 7.84 -30.02
CA MET A 64 11.93 7.15 -29.50
C MET A 64 11.62 5.65 -29.42
N GLN A 65 11.95 4.95 -30.50
CA GLN A 65 12.27 3.52 -30.46
C GLN A 65 13.74 3.42 -30.09
N ILE A 66 14.08 2.67 -29.03
CA ILE A 66 15.45 2.17 -28.85
C ILE A 66 15.40 0.67 -29.07
N ALA A 67 16.13 0.26 -30.10
CA ALA A 67 16.39 -1.10 -30.49
C ALA A 67 17.35 -1.77 -29.50
N ALA A 68 17.04 -2.99 -29.10
CA ALA A 68 18.03 -3.92 -28.57
C ALA A 68 18.48 -4.84 -29.71
N LYS A 69 19.76 -4.81 -30.06
CA LYS A 69 20.44 -5.84 -30.84
C LYS A 69 21.83 -6.08 -30.26
N ASP A 70 22.04 -7.36 -29.90
CA ASP A 70 23.22 -8.20 -30.02
C ASP A 70 24.60 -7.55 -30.08
N GLN A 71 25.52 -8.04 -29.24
CA GLN A 71 26.74 -8.68 -29.75
C GLN A 71 27.44 -9.58 -28.73
N LEU A 72 27.95 -10.69 -29.26
CA LEU A 72 28.71 -11.77 -28.66
C LEU A 72 30.22 -11.50 -28.67
N ALA A 73 30.89 -12.01 -27.63
CA ALA A 73 32.19 -12.70 -27.60
C ALA A 73 33.52 -11.96 -27.87
N VAL A 74 34.54 -12.39 -27.09
CA VAL A 74 36.01 -12.58 -27.35
C VAL A 74 36.66 -12.73 -25.95
N SER A 75 36.92 -13.94 -25.44
CA SER A 75 38.08 -14.86 -25.58
C SER A 75 39.26 -14.60 -24.63
N GLY A 76 39.77 -15.65 -23.94
CA GLY A 76 41.13 -15.69 -23.36
C GLY A 76 41.27 -16.44 -22.03
N ASP A 77 42.05 -17.53 -22.03
CA ASP A 77 42.17 -18.65 -21.08
C ASP A 77 42.95 -18.45 -19.73
N HIS A 78 42.87 -19.53 -18.91
CA HIS A 78 43.68 -19.97 -17.75
C HIS A 78 43.26 -19.46 -16.34
N ASP A 79 43.12 -20.23 -15.26
CA ASP A 79 43.48 -21.61 -14.89
C ASP A 79 42.70 -22.07 -13.61
N SER A 80 42.55 -23.39 -13.47
CA SER A 80 42.38 -24.27 -12.29
C SER A 80 41.40 -24.01 -11.12
N SER A 81 40.58 -25.06 -10.92
CA SER A 81 40.14 -25.66 -9.64
C SER A 81 39.00 -25.04 -8.82
N GLY A 82 37.93 -25.83 -8.64
CA GLY A 82 36.86 -25.59 -7.66
C GLY A 82 35.43 -25.51 -8.23
N LYS A 83 34.96 -26.52 -8.96
CA LYS A 83 33.53 -26.62 -9.34
C LYS A 83 32.67 -26.92 -8.10
N SER A 84 32.25 -25.88 -7.38
CA SER A 84 30.98 -25.89 -6.66
C SER A 84 29.88 -25.62 -7.67
N SER A 85 29.31 -26.69 -8.24
CA SER A 85 28.15 -26.56 -9.09
C SER A 85 26.94 -26.23 -8.21
N ASP A 86 26.65 -24.93 -8.10
CA ASP A 86 25.47 -24.39 -7.42
C ASP A 86 24.20 -24.86 -8.14
N HIS A 87 23.76 -26.07 -7.81
CA HIS A 87 22.54 -26.69 -8.32
C HIS A 87 21.33 -26.09 -7.58
N ARG A 88 21.04 -24.82 -7.86
CA ARG A 88 19.74 -24.26 -7.47
C ARG A 88 18.67 -24.85 -8.37
N THR A 89 17.73 -25.55 -7.74
CA THR A 89 16.58 -26.13 -8.44
C THR A 89 15.77 -25.02 -9.14
N PRO A 90 15.02 -25.33 -10.21
CA PRO A 90 14.14 -24.35 -10.86
C PRO A 90 13.19 -23.64 -9.87
N ASN A 91 12.83 -24.31 -8.77
CA ASN A 91 12.00 -23.77 -7.70
C ASN A 91 12.75 -22.76 -6.81
N GLN A 92 14.04 -22.94 -6.57
CA GLN A 92 14.89 -21.98 -5.84
C GLN A 92 15.27 -20.77 -6.71
N LEU A 93 15.44 -20.98 -8.02
CA LEU A 93 15.62 -19.88 -8.98
C LEU A 93 14.32 -19.08 -9.15
N ALA A 94 13.16 -19.74 -9.20
CA ALA A 94 11.86 -19.06 -9.20
C ALA A 94 11.58 -18.33 -7.88
N ALA A 95 11.88 -18.94 -6.73
CA ALA A 95 11.72 -18.30 -5.43
C ALA A 95 12.67 -17.11 -5.25
N SER A 96 13.94 -17.21 -5.67
CA SER A 96 14.88 -16.08 -5.61
C SER A 96 14.57 -15.00 -6.64
N TYR A 97 14.06 -15.36 -7.82
CA TYR A 97 13.56 -14.39 -8.81
C TYR A 97 12.31 -13.67 -8.28
N TYR A 98 11.35 -14.39 -7.70
CA TYR A 98 10.17 -13.81 -7.04
C TYR A 98 10.57 -12.96 -5.83
N TYR A 99 11.55 -13.41 -5.03
CA TYR A 99 12.09 -12.66 -3.90
C TYR A 99 12.79 -11.38 -4.35
N ASN A 100 13.57 -11.41 -5.44
CA ASN A 100 14.25 -10.23 -5.98
C ASN A 100 13.28 -9.28 -6.72
N MET A 101 12.21 -9.80 -7.32
CA MET A 101 11.16 -8.98 -7.95
C MET A 101 10.20 -8.36 -6.91
N VAL A 102 9.95 -9.06 -5.79
CA VAL A 102 9.18 -8.53 -4.64
C VAL A 102 10.04 -7.57 -3.80
N ALA A 103 11.33 -7.85 -3.64
CA ALA A 103 12.28 -6.96 -2.95
C ALA A 103 12.42 -5.60 -3.65
N SER A 104 12.26 -5.55 -4.98
CA SER A 104 12.33 -4.30 -5.77
C SER A 104 11.00 -3.57 -5.93
N GLN A 105 9.87 -4.15 -5.51
CA GLN A 105 8.56 -3.49 -5.52
C GLN A 105 7.95 -3.35 -4.13
N GLY A 106 8.74 -2.75 -3.24
CA GLY A 106 8.33 -1.61 -2.42
C GLY A 106 6.97 -1.66 -1.74
N VAL A 107 6.60 -2.77 -1.10
CA VAL A 107 5.54 -2.75 -0.09
C VAL A 107 5.97 -1.75 0.97
N ASP A 108 5.35 -0.59 0.99
CA ASP A 108 5.62 0.53 1.89
C ASP A 108 4.35 1.38 1.92
N GLY A 109 3.90 1.69 3.13
CA GLY A 109 2.52 2.05 3.37
C GLY A 109 2.40 3.20 4.34
N CYS A 110 1.73 4.27 3.94
CA CYS A 110 1.23 5.27 4.88
C CYS A 110 -0.20 5.66 4.52
N PHE A 111 -0.94 6.12 5.53
CA PHE A 111 -2.27 6.67 5.40
C PHE A 111 -2.21 8.21 5.35
N GLY A 112 -3.13 8.81 4.60
CA GLY A 112 -3.44 10.23 4.71
C GLY A 112 -4.22 10.51 5.99
N GLY A 113 -3.92 11.61 6.66
CA GLY A 113 -4.39 11.92 8.02
C GLY A 113 -5.90 12.06 8.20
N GLU A 114 -6.63 12.41 7.13
CA GLU A 114 -8.10 12.57 7.16
C GLU A 114 -8.87 11.26 6.93
N SER A 115 -8.19 10.16 6.58
CA SER A 115 -8.84 8.85 6.48
C SER A 115 -9.39 8.45 7.85
N LEU A 116 -10.49 7.70 7.88
CA LEU A 116 -11.23 7.38 9.11
C LEU A 116 -10.99 5.94 9.52
N VAL A 117 -10.36 5.74 10.67
CA VAL A 117 -10.17 4.41 11.29
C VAL A 117 -11.43 4.01 12.01
N HIS A 118 -11.84 2.75 11.86
CA HIS A 118 -12.91 2.17 12.66
C HIS A 118 -12.36 1.76 14.03
N MET A 119 -13.01 2.27 15.07
CA MET A 119 -12.63 2.04 16.46
C MET A 119 -13.42 0.86 17.04
N ASP A 120 -12.99 0.38 18.20
CA ASP A 120 -13.84 -0.47 19.04
C ASP A 120 -15.17 0.23 19.36
N GLY A 121 -16.27 -0.53 19.39
CA GLY A 121 -17.63 0.01 19.61
C GLY A 121 -18.26 0.73 18.42
N GLY A 122 -17.65 0.71 17.23
CA GLY A 122 -18.26 1.18 15.97
C GLY A 122 -18.13 2.68 15.68
N ALA A 123 -17.48 3.45 16.55
CA ALA A 123 -17.10 4.82 16.26
C ALA A 123 -15.99 4.89 15.20
N THR A 124 -15.76 6.07 14.63
CA THR A 124 -14.61 6.31 13.74
C THR A 124 -13.75 7.47 14.24
N LYS A 125 -12.44 7.41 13.99
CA LYS A 125 -11.48 8.48 14.31
C LYS A 125 -10.58 8.79 13.11
N PRO A 126 -10.25 10.07 12.83
CA PRO A 126 -9.23 10.40 11.85
C PRO A 126 -7.89 9.73 12.15
N VAL A 127 -7.22 9.24 11.11
CA VAL A 127 -5.89 8.60 11.17
C VAL A 127 -4.89 9.47 11.93
N LYS A 128 -4.90 10.78 11.70
CA LYS A 128 -3.99 11.75 12.35
C LYS A 128 -4.24 11.92 13.86
N GLU A 129 -5.38 11.46 14.37
CA GLU A 129 -5.79 11.60 15.77
C GLU A 129 -5.66 10.29 16.56
N LEU A 130 -5.28 9.19 15.92
CA LEU A 130 -4.95 7.95 16.62
C LEU A 130 -3.74 8.16 17.54
N LYS A 131 -3.76 7.47 18.68
CA LYS A 131 -2.70 7.49 19.69
C LYS A 131 -2.54 6.13 20.35
N LYS A 132 -1.42 5.94 21.05
CA LYS A 132 -1.18 4.72 21.86
C LYS A 132 -2.33 4.47 22.85
N GLY A 133 -2.72 3.21 22.97
CA GLY A 133 -3.84 2.76 23.79
C GLY A 133 -5.21 2.82 23.10
N ASP A 134 -5.33 3.44 21.92
CA ASP A 134 -6.56 3.35 21.14
C ASP A 134 -6.81 1.91 20.68
N LEU A 135 -8.08 1.49 20.77
CA LEU A 135 -8.55 0.18 20.30
C LEU A 135 -9.17 0.32 18.91
N VAL A 136 -8.60 -0.38 17.93
CA VAL A 136 -8.97 -0.29 16.52
C VAL A 136 -9.50 -1.61 15.99
N GLN A 137 -10.48 -1.54 15.09
CA GLN A 137 -11.02 -2.70 14.39
C GLN A 137 -10.02 -3.18 13.33
N CYS A 138 -9.78 -4.49 13.30
CA CYS A 138 -8.77 -5.14 12.46
C CYS A 138 -9.36 -5.81 11.22
N ASN A 139 -10.63 -6.20 11.27
CA ASN A 139 -11.38 -6.86 10.21
C ASN A 139 -12.90 -6.64 10.33
N ASP A 140 -13.67 -7.16 9.38
CA ASP A 140 -15.14 -7.12 9.36
C ASP A 140 -15.82 -8.03 10.39
N GLU A 141 -15.09 -8.98 10.98
CA GLU A 141 -15.56 -9.85 12.07
C GLU A 141 -15.51 -9.17 13.46
N GLY A 142 -14.93 -7.97 13.54
CA GLY A 142 -14.88 -7.18 14.77
C GLY A 142 -13.69 -7.49 15.67
N GLU A 143 -12.64 -8.14 15.16
CA GLU A 143 -11.40 -8.30 15.92
C GLU A 143 -10.77 -6.93 16.22
N ILE A 144 -10.23 -6.79 17.44
CA ILE A 144 -9.67 -5.52 17.94
C ILE A 144 -8.19 -5.68 18.25
N ALA A 145 -7.39 -4.65 17.96
CA ALA A 145 -6.01 -4.51 18.38
C ALA A 145 -5.78 -3.14 19.04
N GLU A 146 -4.78 -3.06 19.90
CA GLU A 146 -4.36 -1.82 20.54
C GLU A 146 -3.22 -1.19 19.74
N VAL A 147 -3.33 0.12 19.51
CA VAL A 147 -2.23 0.92 18.96
C VAL A 147 -1.11 0.99 20.01
N LYS A 148 0.06 0.42 19.71
CA LYS A 148 1.25 0.51 20.57
C LYS A 148 2.08 1.76 20.29
N CYS A 149 2.17 2.16 19.03
CA CYS A 149 2.88 3.38 18.63
C CYS A 149 2.39 3.87 17.27
N VAL A 150 2.33 5.20 17.11
CA VAL A 150 2.05 5.85 15.84
C VAL A 150 3.37 6.23 15.18
N LEU A 151 3.58 5.78 13.95
CA LEU A 151 4.68 6.25 13.10
C LEU A 151 4.18 7.44 12.29
N VAL A 152 4.81 8.59 12.48
CA VAL A 152 4.52 9.83 11.75
C VAL A 152 5.68 10.10 10.80
N GLN A 153 5.43 10.09 9.49
CA GLN A 153 6.44 10.47 8.52
C GLN A 153 6.19 11.89 8.01
N GLN A 154 7.19 12.76 8.12
CA GLN A 154 7.17 14.07 7.47
C GLN A 154 7.26 13.92 5.96
N VAL A 155 6.52 14.77 5.26
CA VAL A 155 6.50 14.82 3.81
C VAL A 155 7.25 16.06 3.35
N ALA A 156 8.45 15.86 2.81
CA ALA A 156 9.24 16.94 2.22
C ALA A 156 8.44 17.62 1.10
N GLY A 157 8.36 18.95 1.12
CA GLY A 157 7.59 19.73 0.16
C GLY A 157 6.06 19.72 0.39
N GLY A 158 5.56 19.04 1.42
CA GLY A 158 4.16 19.10 1.83
C GLY A 158 3.16 18.41 0.91
N THR A 159 3.63 17.69 -0.12
CA THR A 159 2.79 16.92 -1.04
C THR A 159 3.31 15.50 -1.20
N LYS A 160 2.40 14.53 -1.34
CA LYS A 160 2.76 13.12 -1.55
C LYS A 160 1.85 12.50 -2.61
N ALA A 161 2.42 11.64 -3.44
CA ALA A 161 1.64 10.79 -4.34
C ALA A 161 0.82 9.80 -3.50
N MET A 162 -0.50 9.92 -3.57
CA MET A 162 -1.47 9.11 -2.83
C MET A 162 -2.59 8.69 -3.77
N VAL A 163 -3.26 7.61 -3.39
CA VAL A 163 -4.44 7.08 -4.06
C VAL A 163 -5.67 7.46 -3.21
N LYS A 164 -6.69 8.05 -3.83
CA LYS A 164 -7.94 8.47 -3.16
C LYS A 164 -9.12 7.65 -3.68
N PHE A 165 -9.73 6.86 -2.81
CA PHE A 165 -10.92 6.07 -3.12
C PHE A 165 -12.21 6.86 -2.87
N GLU A 166 -13.30 6.43 -3.50
CA GLU A 166 -14.63 7.06 -3.38
C GLU A 166 -15.19 7.03 -1.95
N ASN A 167 -14.85 6.00 -1.16
CA ASN A 167 -15.22 5.88 0.25
C ASN A 167 -14.43 6.81 1.19
N GLY A 168 -13.54 7.64 0.65
CA GLY A 168 -12.73 8.59 1.40
C GLY A 168 -11.36 8.08 1.86
N LEU A 169 -11.01 6.80 1.61
CA LEU A 169 -9.67 6.30 1.93
C LEU A 169 -8.61 7.05 1.10
N VAL A 170 -7.62 7.64 1.78
CA VAL A 170 -6.43 8.24 1.16
C VAL A 170 -5.20 7.50 1.65
N ILE A 171 -4.47 6.87 0.73
CA ILE A 171 -3.42 5.91 1.09
C ILE A 171 -2.27 5.91 0.08
N THR A 172 -1.05 5.53 0.47
CA THR A 172 0.06 5.44 -0.49
C THR A 172 -0.18 4.32 -1.52
N PRO A 173 0.32 4.46 -2.76
CA PRO A 173 0.03 3.51 -3.84
C PRO A 173 0.50 2.08 -3.58
N MET A 174 1.52 1.90 -2.73
CA MET A 174 2.13 0.62 -2.39
C MET A 174 1.68 0.03 -1.05
N HIS A 175 0.68 0.64 -0.40
CA HIS A 175 0.16 0.17 0.88
C HIS A 175 -0.77 -1.04 0.67
N PRO A 176 -0.49 -2.24 1.21
CA PRO A 176 -1.36 -3.39 1.00
C PRO A 176 -2.75 -3.20 1.63
N ILE A 177 -3.78 -3.43 0.83
CA ILE A 177 -5.19 -3.42 1.26
C ILE A 177 -5.89 -4.71 0.85
N MET A 178 -6.92 -5.10 1.61
CA MET A 178 -7.81 -6.20 1.25
C MET A 178 -8.87 -5.69 0.28
N SER A 179 -9.02 -6.38 -0.85
CA SER A 179 -10.06 -6.12 -1.84
C SER A 179 -10.58 -7.45 -2.36
N GLU A 180 -11.89 -7.67 -2.30
CA GLU A 180 -12.52 -8.91 -2.77
C GLU A 180 -11.89 -10.20 -2.19
N GLY A 181 -11.49 -10.17 -0.91
CA GLY A 181 -10.87 -11.30 -0.21
C GLY A 181 -9.41 -11.57 -0.58
N VAL A 182 -8.79 -10.73 -1.42
CA VAL A 182 -7.37 -10.82 -1.77
C VAL A 182 -6.63 -9.54 -1.41
N TRP A 183 -5.35 -9.69 -1.09
CA TRP A 183 -4.49 -8.55 -0.85
C TRP A 183 -4.01 -7.95 -2.15
N ALA A 184 -4.10 -6.63 -2.26
CA ALA A 184 -3.77 -5.89 -3.47
C ALA A 184 -3.13 -4.54 -3.11
N LEU A 185 -2.59 -3.88 -4.14
CA LEU A 185 -1.94 -2.57 -4.00
C LEU A 185 -2.82 -1.49 -4.66
N PRO A 186 -3.06 -0.35 -4.00
CA PRO A 186 -3.86 0.74 -4.54
C PRO A 186 -3.42 1.23 -5.93
N LYS A 187 -2.12 1.20 -6.25
CA LYS A 187 -1.59 1.56 -7.57
C LYS A 187 -2.15 0.75 -8.73
N ASP A 188 -2.60 -0.47 -8.45
CA ASP A 188 -3.11 -1.40 -9.47
C ASP A 188 -4.64 -1.29 -9.63
N MET A 189 -5.28 -0.44 -8.82
CA MET A 189 -6.73 -0.23 -8.81
C MET A 189 -7.14 1.11 -9.44
N GLN A 190 -6.37 2.16 -9.17
CA GLN A 190 -6.65 3.52 -9.64
C GLN A 190 -5.39 4.39 -9.64
N ASP A 191 -5.47 5.51 -10.35
CA ASP A 191 -4.36 6.45 -10.48
C ASP A 191 -4.02 7.12 -9.14
N SER A 192 -2.74 7.43 -8.96
CA SER A 192 -2.27 8.25 -7.86
C SER A 192 -2.24 9.73 -8.24
N HIS A 193 -2.53 10.60 -7.28
CA HIS A 193 -2.46 12.05 -7.41
C HIS A 193 -1.56 12.65 -6.33
N GLN A 194 -1.00 13.83 -6.60
CA GLN A 194 -0.34 14.59 -5.53
C GLN A 194 -1.40 15.13 -4.59
N VAL A 195 -1.27 14.79 -3.31
CA VAL A 195 -2.17 15.23 -2.24
C VAL A 195 -1.37 16.09 -1.27
N ASP A 196 -1.94 17.23 -0.88
CA ASP A 196 -1.42 18.07 0.19
C ASP A 196 -1.45 17.29 1.50
N ALA A 197 -0.27 16.91 1.96
CA ALA A 197 -0.08 16.13 3.16
C ALA A 197 1.28 16.50 3.74
N LYS A 198 1.30 17.23 4.86
CA LYS A 198 2.56 17.54 5.57
C LYS A 198 3.10 16.33 6.31
N ARG A 199 2.22 15.40 6.68
CA ARG A 199 2.50 14.18 7.42
C ARG A 199 1.64 13.03 6.88
N VAL A 200 2.20 11.83 6.93
CA VAL A 200 1.48 10.58 6.70
C VAL A 200 1.77 9.60 7.83
N PHE A 201 0.89 8.63 8.01
CA PHE A 201 0.84 7.86 9.25
C PHE A 201 0.87 6.36 8.98
N ASN A 202 1.45 5.58 9.88
CA ASN A 202 1.27 4.14 9.98
C ASN A 202 1.35 3.71 11.46
N PHE A 203 0.98 2.47 11.77
CA PHE A 203 0.71 2.05 13.14
C PHE A 203 1.41 0.75 13.47
N LEU A 204 2.04 0.72 14.63
CA LEU A 204 2.48 -0.52 15.27
C LEU A 204 1.35 -0.98 16.20
N LEU A 205 0.79 -2.15 15.92
CA LEU A 205 -0.28 -2.76 16.72
C LEU A 205 0.26 -3.91 17.57
N ASP A 206 -0.42 -4.23 18.66
CA ASP A 206 -0.02 -5.32 19.56
C ASP A 206 -0.24 -6.72 18.97
N LYS A 207 -1.28 -6.87 18.14
CA LYS A 207 -1.67 -8.10 17.45
C LYS A 207 -2.43 -7.79 16.16
N GLN A 208 -2.78 -8.83 15.40
CA GLN A 208 -3.45 -8.83 14.09
C GLN A 208 -2.71 -8.11 12.96
N HIS A 209 -2.12 -6.95 13.24
CA HIS A 209 -1.33 -6.13 12.33
C HIS A 209 -2.10 -5.75 11.06
N THR A 210 -3.40 -5.56 11.22
CA THR A 210 -4.32 -4.97 10.23
C THR A 210 -5.19 -3.91 10.91
N ILE A 211 -5.70 -2.98 10.11
CA ILE A 211 -6.53 -1.88 10.59
C ILE A 211 -7.62 -1.57 9.55
N VAL A 212 -8.85 -1.37 9.98
CA VAL A 212 -9.97 -1.00 9.10
C VAL A 212 -10.02 0.52 8.96
N VAL A 213 -9.84 1.01 7.74
CA VAL A 213 -9.84 2.45 7.41
C VAL A 213 -10.81 2.70 6.27
N ASN A 214 -11.81 3.57 6.51
CA ASN A 214 -12.93 3.84 5.61
C ASN A 214 -13.61 2.55 5.12
N GLY A 215 -13.76 1.55 6.01
CA GLY A 215 -14.33 0.24 5.70
C GLY A 215 -13.42 -0.72 4.91
N VAL A 216 -12.14 -0.39 4.71
CA VAL A 216 -11.17 -1.25 4.01
C VAL A 216 -10.14 -1.79 4.99
N VAL A 217 -9.94 -3.11 5.02
CA VAL A 217 -8.87 -3.74 5.81
C VAL A 217 -7.52 -3.42 5.16
N CYS A 218 -6.65 -2.76 5.91
CA CYS A 218 -5.33 -2.34 5.48
C CYS A 218 -4.25 -3.00 6.35
N SER A 219 -3.05 -3.19 5.79
CA SER A 219 -1.92 -3.72 6.57
C SER A 219 -1.38 -2.68 7.55
N ALA A 220 -1.08 -3.07 8.78
CA ALA A 220 -0.31 -2.24 9.71
C ALA A 220 1.19 -2.59 9.62
N LEU A 221 2.02 -1.96 10.45
CA LEU A 221 3.44 -2.32 10.59
C LEU A 221 3.61 -3.67 11.30
N GLY A 222 4.66 -4.40 10.94
CA GLY A 222 4.97 -5.71 11.52
C GLY A 222 4.01 -6.81 11.06
N HIS A 223 3.52 -6.76 9.82
CA HIS A 223 2.36 -7.54 9.39
C HIS A 223 2.57 -9.05 9.23
N HIS A 224 3.81 -9.56 9.28
CA HIS A 224 4.16 -10.99 9.14
C HIS A 224 3.55 -11.69 7.89
N ARG A 225 3.12 -10.92 6.89
CA ARG A 225 2.38 -11.44 5.72
C ARG A 225 3.32 -12.09 4.73
N LYS A 226 2.87 -13.16 4.07
CA LYS A 226 3.61 -13.88 3.01
C LYS A 226 3.13 -13.43 1.61
N GLY A 227 3.78 -13.94 0.57
CA GLY A 227 3.38 -13.71 -0.82
C GLY A 227 3.86 -12.38 -1.39
N HIS A 228 3.12 -11.81 -2.34
CA HIS A 228 3.50 -10.57 -3.07
C HIS A 228 3.46 -9.31 -2.22
N THR A 229 2.89 -9.39 -1.02
CA THR A 229 2.85 -8.31 -0.03
C THR A 229 3.77 -8.57 1.16
N TRP A 230 4.65 -9.56 1.08
CA TRP A 230 5.69 -9.81 2.08
C TRP A 230 6.78 -8.73 1.98
N HIS A 231 7.37 -8.37 3.12
CA HIS A 231 8.50 -7.46 3.18
C HIS A 231 9.40 -7.81 4.37
N PRO A 232 10.74 -7.80 4.24
CA PRO A 232 11.64 -8.25 5.31
C PRO A 232 11.59 -7.36 6.55
N PHE A 233 11.61 -6.04 6.35
CA PHE A 233 11.52 -5.07 7.45
C PHE A 233 10.08 -4.85 7.92
N TRP A 234 9.19 -4.31 7.07
CA TRP A 234 7.78 -4.05 7.45
C TRP A 234 6.97 -5.28 7.86
N GLY A 235 7.34 -6.47 7.41
CA GLY A 235 6.73 -7.72 7.84
C GLY A 235 7.29 -8.27 9.16
N ASN A 236 8.29 -7.62 9.77
CA ASN A 236 8.94 -8.04 11.01
C ASN A 236 8.66 -7.03 12.12
N TRP A 237 7.73 -7.40 13.00
CA TRP A 237 7.29 -6.52 14.08
C TRP A 237 8.43 -6.11 15.03
N HIS A 238 9.30 -7.05 15.40
CA HIS A 238 10.41 -6.77 16.32
C HIS A 238 11.43 -5.80 15.73
N GLN A 239 11.76 -5.94 14.45
CA GLN A 239 12.71 -5.04 13.79
C GLN A 239 12.14 -3.63 13.66
N VAL A 240 10.88 -3.50 13.24
CA VAL A 240 10.23 -2.19 13.15
C VAL A 240 10.14 -1.53 14.52
N MET A 241 9.68 -2.26 15.54
CA MET A 241 9.59 -1.78 16.91
C MET A 241 10.95 -1.31 17.46
N SER A 242 11.99 -2.14 17.32
CA SER A 242 13.36 -1.79 17.75
C SER A 242 13.85 -0.52 17.07
N CYS A 243 13.64 -0.40 15.75
CA CYS A 243 14.03 0.80 15.03
C CYS A 243 13.23 2.04 15.48
N MET A 244 11.92 1.94 15.69
CA MET A 244 11.11 3.06 16.18
C MET A 244 11.58 3.54 17.55
N ARG A 245 11.85 2.60 18.48
CA ARG A 245 12.41 2.91 19.81
C ARG A 245 13.78 3.59 19.73
N ARG A 246 14.64 3.17 18.79
CA ARG A 246 15.98 3.75 18.60
C ARG A 246 15.97 5.10 17.88
N VAL A 247 14.93 5.41 17.10
CA VAL A 247 14.73 6.74 16.53
C VAL A 247 14.43 7.75 17.63
N ASP A 248 13.50 7.42 18.52
CA ASP A 248 13.11 8.28 19.64
C ASP A 248 12.54 7.41 20.77
N GLU A 249 13.35 7.13 21.80
CA GLU A 249 12.96 6.26 22.90
C GLU A 249 11.82 6.88 23.73
N VAL A 250 11.89 8.19 24.00
CA VAL A 250 10.89 8.93 24.77
C VAL A 250 9.59 9.01 23.97
N GLY A 251 9.66 9.35 22.68
CA GLY A 251 8.53 9.37 21.78
C GLY A 251 7.86 8.00 21.65
N PHE A 252 8.66 6.93 21.52
CA PHE A 252 8.13 5.57 21.47
C PHE A 252 7.39 5.19 22.76
N GLU A 253 7.94 5.50 23.93
CA GLU A 253 7.26 5.25 25.21
C GLU A 253 5.98 6.09 25.36
N ASN A 254 5.99 7.32 24.87
CA ASN A 254 4.80 8.19 24.79
C ASN A 254 3.82 7.79 23.67
N GLY A 255 4.21 6.88 22.78
CA GLY A 255 3.34 6.29 21.77
C GLY A 255 3.34 6.95 20.39
N SER A 256 4.31 7.82 20.08
CA SER A 256 4.44 8.43 18.75
C SER A 256 5.90 8.68 18.40
N VAL A 257 6.32 8.25 17.21
CA VAL A 257 7.68 8.46 16.68
C VAL A 257 7.59 9.18 15.36
N GLU A 258 8.35 10.27 15.20
CA GLU A 258 8.40 11.06 13.98
C GLU A 258 9.68 10.78 13.18
N ILE A 259 9.55 10.54 11.87
CA ILE A 259 10.66 10.23 10.96
C ILE A 259 10.64 11.16 9.74
N ALA A 260 11.80 11.39 9.13
CA ALA A 260 11.92 12.10 7.87
C ALA A 260 11.67 11.18 6.67
N GLY A 261 11.83 9.87 6.85
CA GLY A 261 11.54 8.87 5.82
C GLY A 261 12.16 7.52 6.09
N THR A 262 12.23 6.70 5.06
CA THR A 262 12.74 5.32 5.10
C THR A 262 14.13 5.24 4.50
N VAL A 263 14.97 4.31 4.98
CA VAL A 263 16.27 4.00 4.37
C VAL A 263 16.16 2.72 3.56
N ARG A 264 16.72 2.75 2.35
CA ARG A 264 16.58 1.69 1.35
C ARG A 264 17.95 1.21 0.90
N ASP A 265 18.07 -0.09 0.74
CA ASP A 265 19.28 -0.71 0.17
C ASP A 265 19.42 -0.27 -1.29
N GLN A 266 20.62 0.19 -1.69
CA GLN A 266 20.82 0.78 -3.01
C GLN A 266 20.65 -0.24 -4.14
N LYS A 267 20.97 -1.51 -3.88
CA LYS A 267 20.92 -2.57 -4.90
C LYS A 267 19.52 -3.12 -5.09
N SER A 268 18.81 -3.39 -3.99
CA SER A 268 17.50 -4.04 -4.00
C SER A 268 16.33 -3.05 -3.93
N GLY A 269 16.53 -1.84 -3.41
CA GLY A 269 15.47 -0.87 -3.13
C GLY A 269 14.65 -1.19 -1.86
N THR A 270 14.99 -2.28 -1.17
CA THR A 270 14.29 -2.78 0.02
C THR A 270 14.46 -1.82 1.19
N VAL A 271 13.37 -1.51 1.91
CA VAL A 271 13.47 -0.74 3.16
C VAL A 271 14.11 -1.59 4.25
N TYR A 272 15.01 -1.01 5.02
CA TYR A 272 15.64 -1.70 6.16
C TYR A 272 15.75 -0.82 7.40
N GLY A 273 15.10 0.34 7.43
CA GLY A 273 15.16 1.27 8.56
C GLY A 273 14.57 2.64 8.28
N PHE A 274 14.85 3.57 9.19
CA PHE A 274 14.33 4.93 9.21
C PHE A 274 15.43 5.98 9.12
N ARG A 275 15.07 7.11 8.52
CA ARG A 275 15.82 8.36 8.59
C ARG A 275 15.15 9.25 9.63
N CYS A 276 15.90 9.64 10.64
CA CYS A 276 15.47 10.53 11.71
C CYS A 276 15.32 11.97 11.20
N ILE A 277 14.66 12.83 11.99
CA ILE A 277 14.45 14.25 11.67
C ILE A 277 15.77 15.02 11.58
N ASP A 278 16.76 14.68 12.40
CA ASP A 278 18.11 15.26 12.36
C ASP A 278 18.98 14.71 11.21
N GLY A 279 18.44 13.82 10.37
CA GLY A 279 19.12 13.21 9.24
C GLY A 279 19.88 11.92 9.56
N THR A 280 20.02 11.55 10.83
CA THR A 280 20.64 10.28 11.25
C THR A 280 19.84 9.07 10.74
N VAL A 281 20.50 7.92 10.71
CA VAL A 281 19.92 6.67 10.18
C VAL A 281 19.87 5.63 11.29
N VAL A 282 18.68 5.05 11.47
CA VAL A 282 18.44 3.88 12.32
C VAL A 282 18.06 2.72 11.43
N ALA A 283 18.90 1.69 11.41
CA ALA A 283 18.72 0.50 10.59
C ALA A 283 18.34 -0.71 11.43
N GLN A 284 17.63 -1.65 10.81
CA GLN A 284 17.37 -2.97 11.38
C GLN A 284 18.70 -3.64 11.75
N GLU A 285 18.66 -4.43 12.82
CA GLU A 285 19.81 -5.22 13.23
C GLU A 285 20.09 -6.34 12.21
N SER A 286 21.36 -6.50 11.86
CA SER A 286 21.84 -7.66 11.11
C SER A 286 21.64 -8.90 11.97
N LYS A 287 21.08 -9.95 11.36
CA LYS A 287 21.07 -11.28 11.98
C LYS A 287 22.45 -11.92 11.95
#